data_AF-A0A1Z9C3F2-F1
#
_entry.id   AF-A0A1Z9C3F2-F1
#
_cell.length_a   1.000
_cell.length_b   1.000
_cell.length_c   1.000
_cell.angle_alpha   90.00
_cell.angle_beta   90.00
_cell.angle_gamma   90.00
#
_symmetry.space_group_name_H-M   'P 1'
#
loop_
_entity.id
_entity.type
_entity.pdbx_description
1 polymer ?
#
loop_
_entity_poly.entity_id
_entity_poly.type
_entity_poly.pdbx_seq_one_letter_code
_entity_poly.pdbx_strand_id
1 'polypeptide(L)'
;MLQIALWKRLIIWALCIGGLLLALPNAFYSRVETFNDAKLLNETSDKWPSFLPSSLVNLGLDLRGGAHLLAEVQVSDVYEQRMAALWPDIRDILRAERDKVGTIRLQKGKLDELRIKLSNPTEIDTGINLL
;
A
#
# COMPACT_ATOMS: atom_id res chain seq x y z
N MET A 1 -15.32 -61.68 -6.89
CA MET A 1 -15.14 -60.77 -5.73
C MET A 1 -13.66 -60.43 -5.63
N LEU A 2 -13.26 -59.16 -5.66
CA LEU A 2 -11.84 -58.77 -5.60
C LEU A 2 -11.27 -59.13 -4.22
N GLN A 3 -10.48 -60.21 -4.14
CA GLN A 3 -9.77 -60.60 -2.92
C GLN A 3 -8.44 -59.82 -2.86
N ILE A 4 -8.47 -58.63 -2.26
CA ILE A 4 -7.27 -57.82 -2.03
C ILE A 4 -6.64 -58.25 -0.70
N ALA A 5 -5.36 -58.62 -0.74
CA ALA A 5 -4.60 -58.98 0.46
C ALA A 5 -4.59 -57.83 1.48
N LEU A 6 -4.72 -58.15 2.78
CA LEU A 6 -4.84 -57.17 3.88
C LEU A 6 -3.70 -56.14 3.87
N TRP A 7 -2.47 -56.55 3.59
CA TRP A 7 -1.32 -55.66 3.52
C TRP A 7 -1.44 -54.61 2.41
N LYS A 8 -1.94 -55.00 1.22
CA LYS A 8 -2.18 -54.08 0.11
C LYS A 8 -3.25 -53.06 0.50
N ARG A 9 -4.31 -53.49 1.18
CA ARG A 9 -5.37 -52.61 1.69
C ARG A 9 -4.82 -51.62 2.73
N LEU A 10 -3.98 -52.07 3.65
CA LEU A 10 -3.35 -51.20 4.65
C LEU A 10 -2.47 -50.13 4.02
N ILE A 11 -1.65 -50.48 3.02
CA ILE A 11 -0.82 -49.51 2.30
C ILE A 11 -1.68 -48.45 1.61
N ILE A 12 -2.77 -48.86 0.94
CA ILE A 12 -3.67 -47.94 0.26
C ILE A 12 -4.27 -46.94 1.26
N TRP A 13 -4.79 -47.43 2.39
CA TRP A 13 -5.33 -46.56 3.44
C TRP A 13 -4.27 -45.63 4.02
N ALA A 14 -3.06 -46.13 4.30
CA ALA A 14 -1.97 -45.31 4.80
C ALA A 14 -1.59 -44.19 3.83
N LEU A 15 -1.52 -44.48 2.53
CA LEU A 15 -1.21 -43.48 1.50
C LEU A 15 -2.32 -42.43 1.38
N CYS A 16 -3.58 -42.84 1.37
CA CYS A 16 -4.72 -41.93 1.32
C CYS A 16 -4.76 -41.01 2.55
N ILE A 17 -4.57 -41.57 3.75
CA ILE A 17 -4.54 -40.79 5.00
C ILE A 17 -3.33 -39.85 5.01
N GLY A 18 -2.16 -40.31 4.59
CA GLY A 18 -0.96 -39.47 4.49
C GLY A 18 -1.17 -38.28 3.53
N GLY A 19 -1.77 -38.52 2.37
CA GLY A 19 -2.12 -37.46 1.42
C GLY A 19 -3.10 -36.45 2.00
N LEU A 20 -4.14 -36.92 2.70
CA LEU A 20 -5.11 -36.05 3.38
C LEU A 20 -4.45 -35.20 4.47
N LEU A 21 -3.57 -35.78 5.28
CA LEU A 21 -2.85 -35.05 6.33
C LEU A 21 -1.94 -33.95 5.77
N LEU A 22 -1.27 -34.22 4.64
CA LEU A 22 -0.44 -33.21 3.95
C LEU A 22 -1.27 -32.13 3.24
N ALA A 23 -2.49 -32.45 2.81
CA ALA A 23 -3.41 -31.50 2.21
C ALA A 23 -4.16 -30.64 3.23
N LEU A 24 -4.30 -31.12 4.48
CA LEU A 24 -5.03 -30.49 5.57
C LEU A 24 -4.64 -29.01 5.84
N PRO A 25 -3.36 -28.61 5.83
CA PRO A 25 -2.96 -27.22 6.04
C PRO A 25 -3.52 -26.28 4.96
N ASN A 26 -3.59 -26.75 3.72
CA ASN A 26 -4.11 -25.98 2.59
C ASN A 26 -5.64 -25.78 2.67
N ALA A 27 -6.37 -26.70 3.31
CA ALA A 27 -7.80 -26.53 3.58
C ALA A 27 -8.07 -25.46 4.66
N PHE A 28 -7.11 -25.21 5.56
CA PHE A 28 -7.19 -24.18 6.60
C PHE A 28 -6.17 -23.07 6.37
N TYR A 29 -6.04 -22.63 5.12
CA TYR A 29 -5.00 -21.70 4.67
C TYR A 29 -4.77 -20.50 5.61
N SER A 30 -5.81 -19.72 5.91
CA SER A 30 -5.72 -18.50 6.73
C SER A 30 -5.26 -18.76 8.17
N ARG A 31 -5.63 -19.91 8.74
CA ARG A 31 -5.25 -20.30 10.10
C ARG A 31 -3.78 -20.67 10.18
N VAL A 32 -3.28 -21.39 9.17
CA VAL A 32 -1.87 -21.80 9.09
C VAL A 32 -0.98 -20.63 8.72
N GLU A 33 -1.45 -19.73 7.85
CA GLU A 33 -0.77 -18.49 7.48
C GLU A 33 -0.54 -17.63 8.72
N THR A 34 -1.59 -17.30 9.47
CA THR A 34 -1.45 -16.50 10.70
C THR A 34 -0.58 -17.16 11.77
N PHE A 35 -0.55 -18.51 11.84
CA PHE A 35 0.38 -19.23 12.71
C PHE A 35 1.83 -19.13 12.23
N ASN A 36 2.08 -19.30 10.93
CA ASN A 36 3.41 -19.18 10.35
C ASN A 36 3.94 -17.74 10.47
N ASP A 37 3.08 -16.73 10.25
CA ASP A 37 3.43 -15.31 10.41
C ASP A 37 3.76 -14.97 11.86
N ALA A 38 2.94 -15.43 12.82
CA ALA A 38 3.24 -15.27 14.25
C ALA A 38 4.55 -15.95 14.64
N LYS A 39 4.82 -17.16 14.11
CA LYS A 39 6.08 -17.87 14.34
C LYS A 39 7.28 -17.11 13.78
N LEU A 40 7.16 -16.45 12.63
CA LEU A 40 8.22 -15.59 12.07
C LEU A 40 8.47 -14.35 12.95
N LEU A 41 7.43 -13.81 13.58
CA LEU A 41 7.48 -12.67 14.50
C LEU A 41 7.86 -13.07 15.95
N ASN A 42 8.14 -14.35 16.22
CA ASN A 42 8.36 -14.92 17.56
C ASN A 42 7.18 -14.70 18.54
N GLU A 43 5.96 -14.61 18.02
CA GLU A 43 4.73 -14.52 18.80
C GLU A 43 4.08 -15.91 18.96
N THR A 44 3.41 -16.13 20.10
CA THR A 44 2.67 -17.37 20.36
C THR A 44 1.28 -17.31 19.72
N SER A 45 0.95 -18.30 18.88
CA SER A 45 -0.36 -18.45 18.26
C SER A 45 -0.92 -19.85 18.50
N ASP A 46 -2.06 -19.94 19.19
CA ASP A 46 -2.77 -21.20 19.45
C ASP A 46 -3.67 -21.63 18.28
N LYS A 47 -3.59 -20.92 17.15
CA LYS A 47 -4.47 -21.12 16.01
C LYS A 47 -4.16 -22.41 15.24
N TRP A 48 -2.94 -22.92 15.29
CA TRP A 48 -2.56 -24.17 14.63
C TRP A 48 -1.66 -25.03 15.54
N PRO A 49 -1.95 -26.34 15.71
CA PRO A 49 -1.11 -27.20 16.51
C PRO A 49 0.30 -27.33 15.93
N SER A 50 1.33 -27.13 16.76
CA SER A 50 2.74 -27.17 16.34
C SER A 50 3.21 -28.54 15.85
N PHE A 51 2.49 -29.62 16.20
CA PHE A 51 2.79 -30.99 15.75
C PHE A 51 2.20 -31.32 14.37
N LEU A 52 1.27 -30.51 13.85
CA LEU A 52 0.69 -30.72 12.52
C LEU A 52 1.56 -30.07 11.44
N PRO A 53 1.57 -30.61 10.21
CA PRO A 53 2.24 -29.96 9.08
C PRO A 53 1.74 -28.52 8.93
N SER A 54 2.64 -27.57 8.66
CA SER A 54 2.29 -26.16 8.41
C SER A 54 2.77 -25.67 7.04
N SER A 55 3.16 -26.59 6.15
CA SER A 55 3.56 -26.29 4.78
C SER A 55 2.33 -25.86 3.98
N LEU A 56 2.35 -24.61 3.53
CA LEU A 56 1.34 -24.05 2.64
C LEU A 56 1.89 -23.96 1.22
N VAL A 57 1.05 -24.28 0.24
CA VAL A 57 1.32 -23.96 -1.16
C VAL A 57 1.03 -22.48 -1.36
N ASN A 58 1.95 -21.72 -1.96
CA ASN A 58 1.73 -20.30 -2.24
C ASN A 58 0.53 -20.12 -3.18
N LEU A 59 -0.61 -19.70 -2.63
CA LEU A 59 -1.76 -19.31 -3.42
C LEU A 59 -1.49 -17.94 -4.03
N GLY A 60 -1.73 -17.80 -5.33
CA GLY A 60 -1.76 -16.50 -5.98
C GLY A 60 -2.84 -15.60 -5.34
N LEU A 61 -2.72 -14.29 -5.54
CA LEU A 61 -3.60 -13.29 -4.95
C LEU A 61 -5.09 -13.55 -5.22
N ASP A 62 -5.42 -14.04 -6.41
CA ASP A 62 -6.78 -14.40 -6.85
C ASP A 62 -7.39 -15.52 -5.98
N LEU A 63 -6.58 -16.50 -5.59
CA LEU A 63 -7.01 -17.62 -4.75
C LEU A 63 -6.89 -17.31 -3.24
N ARG A 64 -6.10 -16.30 -2.87
CA ARG A 64 -5.95 -15.82 -1.47
C ARG A 64 -7.04 -14.82 -1.08
N GLY A 65 -7.83 -14.31 -2.04
CA GLY A 65 -8.91 -13.35 -1.79
C GLY A 65 -8.42 -11.96 -1.36
N GLY A 66 -7.21 -11.56 -1.75
CA GLY A 66 -6.64 -10.24 -1.41
C GLY A 66 -6.95 -9.19 -2.48
N ALA A 67 -7.13 -7.94 -2.07
CA ALA A 67 -7.34 -6.81 -2.98
C ALA A 67 -6.01 -6.22 -3.45
N HIS A 68 -5.78 -6.17 -4.76
CA HIS A 68 -4.67 -5.43 -5.36
C HIS A 68 -5.02 -3.94 -5.40
N LEU A 69 -4.68 -3.18 -4.36
CA LEU A 69 -4.77 -1.72 -4.39
C LEU A 69 -3.58 -1.17 -5.19
N LEU A 70 -3.72 -1.11 -6.51
CA LEU A 70 -2.88 -0.26 -7.35
C LEU A 70 -3.32 1.20 -7.13
N ALA A 71 -2.74 1.84 -6.13
CA ALA A 71 -2.77 3.29 -6.02
C ALA A 71 -1.71 3.86 -6.97
N GLU A 72 -2.04 3.97 -8.26
CA GLU A 72 -1.20 4.71 -9.21
C GLU A 72 -1.31 6.20 -8.88
N VAL A 73 -0.26 6.74 -8.27
CA VAL A 73 -0.17 8.18 -8.00
C VAL A 73 0.19 8.87 -9.32
N GLN A 74 -0.78 9.54 -9.93
CA GLN A 74 -0.52 10.39 -11.10
C GLN A 74 0.35 11.58 -10.66
N VAL A 75 1.63 11.53 -11.01
CA VAL A 75 2.63 12.54 -10.61
C VAL A 75 2.27 13.94 -11.15
N SER A 76 1.55 14.02 -12.26
CA SER A 76 0.99 15.29 -12.79
C SER A 76 0.10 16.01 -11.79
N ASP A 77 -0.75 15.28 -11.08
CA ASP A 77 -1.75 15.83 -10.17
C ASP A 77 -1.07 16.34 -8.88
N VAL A 78 0.08 15.76 -8.53
CA VAL A 78 0.90 16.19 -7.40
C VAL A 78 1.49 17.59 -7.65
N TYR A 79 1.88 17.91 -8.89
CA TYR A 79 2.41 19.25 -9.22
C TYR A 79 1.35 20.33 -9.05
N GLU A 80 0.14 20.11 -9.56
CA GLU A 80 -0.95 21.06 -9.42
C GLU A 80 -1.35 21.25 -7.95
N GLN A 81 -1.52 20.15 -7.20
CA GLN A 81 -1.84 20.19 -5.78
C GLN A 81 -0.77 20.92 -4.98
N ARG A 82 0.51 20.69 -5.29
CA ARG A 82 1.63 21.35 -4.60
C ARG A 82 1.70 22.84 -4.92
N MET A 83 1.50 23.25 -6.18
CA MET A 83 1.45 24.67 -6.55
C MET A 83 0.25 25.39 -5.93
N ALA A 84 -0.91 24.73 -5.89
CA ALA A 84 -2.11 25.26 -5.23
C ALA A 84 -1.91 25.42 -3.71
N ALA A 85 -1.21 24.48 -3.07
CA ALA A 85 -0.90 24.53 -1.65
C ALA A 85 0.11 25.63 -1.27
N LEU A 86 1.03 25.99 -2.16
CA LEU A 86 2.02 27.06 -1.92
C LEU A 86 1.43 28.48 -2.03
N TRP A 87 0.34 28.66 -2.78
CA TRP A 87 -0.24 29.98 -3.03
C TRP A 87 -0.71 30.73 -1.76
N PRO A 88 -1.44 30.10 -0.81
CA PRO A 88 -1.82 30.76 0.44
C PRO A 88 -0.63 31.33 1.20
N ASP A 89 0.44 30.55 1.35
CA ASP A 89 1.63 30.95 2.12
C ASP A 89 2.33 32.15 1.46
N ILE A 90 2.56 32.08 0.15
CA ILE A 90 3.18 33.16 -0.63
C ILE A 90 2.32 34.42 -0.60
N ARG A 91 0.98 34.26 -0.72
CA ARG A 91 0.04 35.38 -0.66
C ARG A 91 0.08 36.04 0.71
N ASP A 92 0.20 35.28 1.78
CA ASP A 92 0.15 35.80 3.14
C ASP A 92 1.45 36.55 3.49
N ILE A 93 2.62 36.07 3.03
CA ILE A 93 3.91 36.79 3.07
C ILE A 93 3.81 38.13 2.31
N LEU A 94 3.35 38.08 1.06
CA LEU A 94 3.24 39.29 0.23
C LEU A 94 2.17 40.27 0.75
N ARG A 95 1.13 39.77 1.43
CA ARG A 95 0.09 40.60 2.06
C ARG A 95 0.61 41.35 3.28
N ALA A 96 1.55 40.78 4.03
CA ALA A 96 2.19 41.48 5.15
C ALA A 96 2.91 42.75 4.70
N GLU A 97 3.42 42.75 3.46
CA GLU A 97 4.13 43.88 2.83
C GLU A 97 3.29 44.59 1.74
N ARG A 98 1.96 44.50 1.83
CA ARG A 98 1.02 45.06 0.85
C ARG A 98 1.25 46.55 0.56
N ASP A 99 1.69 47.31 1.57
CA ASP A 99 1.92 48.75 1.45
C ASP A 99 3.07 49.09 0.49
N LYS A 100 4.00 48.14 0.27
CA LYS A 100 5.14 48.26 -0.64
C LYS A 100 4.87 47.64 -2.01
N VAL A 101 4.28 46.44 -2.00
CA VAL A 101 4.18 45.58 -3.19
C VAL A 101 2.87 45.80 -3.98
N GLY A 102 1.86 46.44 -3.36
CA GLY A 102 0.59 46.78 -3.99
C GLY A 102 -0.37 45.58 -4.12
N THR A 103 -1.30 45.62 -5.09
CA THR A 103 -2.29 44.54 -5.25
C THR A 103 -1.66 43.28 -5.83
N ILE A 104 -1.89 42.14 -5.17
CA ILE A 104 -1.39 40.83 -5.58
C ILE A 104 -2.50 40.09 -6.31
N ARG A 105 -2.22 39.58 -7.52
CA ARG A 105 -3.16 38.75 -8.29
C ARG A 105 -2.46 37.50 -8.81
N LEU A 106 -3.10 36.35 -8.59
CA LEU A 106 -2.70 35.09 -9.21
C LEU A 106 -3.08 35.12 -10.70
N GLN A 107 -2.14 34.78 -11.57
CA GLN A 107 -2.38 34.59 -12.99
C GLN A 107 -2.44 33.10 -13.33
N LYS A 108 -3.22 32.74 -14.35
CA LYS A 108 -3.23 31.39 -14.90
C LYS A 108 -1.88 31.12 -15.59
N GLY A 109 -1.12 30.18 -15.05
CA GLY A 109 0.17 29.70 -15.58
C GLY A 109 0.09 28.24 -16.04
N LYS A 110 1.24 27.66 -16.38
CA LYS A 110 1.36 26.20 -16.54
C LYS A 110 1.27 25.50 -15.17
N LEU A 111 1.02 24.20 -15.15
CA LEU A 111 0.80 23.39 -13.93
C LEU A 111 2.01 23.38 -12.98
N ASP A 112 3.20 23.70 -13.49
CA ASP A 112 4.50 23.71 -12.81
C ASP A 112 4.98 25.12 -12.40
N GLU A 113 4.23 26.18 -12.73
CA GLU A 113 4.64 27.57 -12.48
C GLU A 113 3.56 28.38 -11.76
N LEU A 114 3.91 28.98 -10.62
CA LEU A 114 3.05 29.95 -9.93
C LEU A 114 3.32 31.37 -10.44
N ARG A 115 2.42 31.92 -11.28
CA ARG A 115 2.56 33.27 -11.83
C ARG A 115 1.82 34.30 -10.98
N ILE A 116 2.57 35.21 -10.38
CA ILE A 116 2.03 36.27 -9.51
C ILE A 116 2.27 37.62 -10.17
N LYS A 117 1.21 38.41 -10.34
CA LYS A 117 1.31 39.79 -10.81
C LYS A 117 1.24 40.74 -9.61
N LEU A 118 2.29 41.53 -9.46
CA LEU A 118 2.39 42.64 -8.52
C LEU A 118 2.05 43.94 -9.26
N SER A 119 1.37 44.87 -8.57
CA SER A 119 0.96 46.14 -9.20
C SER A 119 2.07 47.18 -9.23
N ASN A 120 3.04 47.08 -8.33
CA ASN A 120 4.14 48.03 -8.23
C ASN A 120 5.41 47.46 -8.90
N PRO A 121 5.79 47.93 -10.10
CA PRO A 121 6.93 47.39 -10.83
C PRO A 121 8.29 47.71 -10.21
N THR A 122 8.38 48.68 -9.29
CA THR A 122 9.64 49.09 -8.65
C THR A 122 10.02 48.25 -7.43
N GLU A 123 9.09 47.45 -6.91
CA GLU A 123 9.28 46.64 -5.68
C GLU A 123 9.20 45.13 -5.96
N ILE A 124 9.37 44.73 -7.23
CA ILE A 124 9.41 43.33 -7.65
C ILE A 124 10.61 42.62 -6.98
N ASP A 125 11.76 43.28 -6.89
CA ASP A 125 12.96 42.72 -6.26
C ASP A 125 12.78 42.52 -4.75
N THR A 126 12.09 43.46 -4.07
CA THR A 126 11.70 43.31 -2.66
C THR A 126 10.80 42.10 -2.46
N GLY A 127 9.82 41.90 -3.36
CA GLY A 127 8.90 40.77 -3.31
C GLY A 127 9.57 39.42 -3.55
N ILE A 128 10.62 39.35 -4.39
CA ILE A 128 11.40 38.13 -4.63
C ILE A 128 12.25 37.78 -3.40
N ASN A 129 12.83 38.76 -2.72
CA ASN A 129 13.69 38.53 -1.55
C ASN A 129 12.93 38.07 -0.29
N LEU A 130 11.60 38.15 -0.30
CA LEU A 130 10.74 37.72 0.82
C LEU A 130 10.28 36.26 0.72
N LEU A 131 10.49 35.62 -0.44
CA LEU A 131 10.09 34.24 -0.75
C LEU A 131 11.29 33.29 -0.66
#